data_AF-W2N2U4-F1
#
_entry.id   AF-W2N2U4-F1
#
_cell.length_a   1.000
_cell.length_b   1.000
_cell.length_c   1.000
_cell.angle_alpha   90.00
_cell.angle_beta   90.00
_cell.angle_gamma   90.00
#
_symmetry.space_group_name_H-M   'P 1'
#
loop_
_entity.id
_entity.type
_entity.pdbx_description
1 polymer ?
#
loop_
_entity_poly.entity_id
_entity_poly.type
_entity_poly.pdbx_seq_one_letter_code
_entity_poly.pdbx_strand_id
1 'polypeptide(L)' 'DGGEEIPDDFVIPSDDTWPEESWGVRLGQIVARNSSQIAAVDPATRS' A
#
# COMPACT_ATOMS: atom_id res chain seq x y z
N ASP A 1 -17.83 2.32 -7.82
CA ASP A 1 -17.11 1.33 -7.01
C ASP A 1 -15.81 1.06 -7.70
N GLY A 2 -14.71 1.59 -7.16
CA GLY A 2 -13.42 1.61 -7.84
C GLY A 2 -12.35 1.78 -6.80
N GLY A 3 -12.25 0.81 -5.89
CA GLY A 3 -11.08 0.69 -5.04
C GLY A 3 -9.92 0.33 -5.93
N GLU A 4 -8.97 1.25 -6.10
CA GLU A 4 -7.71 0.98 -6.77
C GLU A 4 -6.97 -0.07 -5.93
N GLU A 5 -7.17 -1.34 -6.27
CA GLU A 5 -6.53 -2.45 -5.57
C GLU A 5 -5.07 -2.54 -6.03
N ILE A 6 -4.17 -2.23 -5.12
CA ILE A 6 -2.73 -2.42 -5.37
C ILE A 6 -2.51 -3.93 -5.55
N PRO A 7 -1.87 -4.36 -6.66
CA PRO A 7 -1.62 -5.77 -6.89
C PRO A 7 -0.75 -6.35 -5.77
N ASP A 8 -1.07 -7.55 -5.30
CA ASP A 8 -0.36 -8.21 -4.17
C ASP A 8 1.14 -8.41 -4.45
N ASP A 9 1.51 -8.61 -5.72
CA ASP A 9 2.91 -8.75 -6.14
C ASP A 9 3.55 -7.40 -6.51
N PHE A 10 2.95 -6.26 -6.15
CA PHE A 10 3.59 -4.96 -6.36
C PHE A 10 4.90 -4.89 -5.56
N VAL A 11 6.00 -4.77 -6.30
CA VAL A 11 7.36 -4.60 -5.76
C VAL A 11 7.81 -3.18 -6.01
N ILE A 12 8.37 -2.54 -4.98
CA ILE A 12 8.92 -1.19 -5.10
C ILE A 12 10.11 -1.22 -6.08
N PRO A 13 10.07 -0.46 -7.18
CA PRO A 13 11.16 -0.39 -8.14
C PRO A 13 12.34 0.41 -7.56
N SER A 14 13.54 0.12 -8.07
CA SER A 14 14.75 0.87 -7.75
C SER A 14 14.81 2.20 -8.50
N ASP A 15 14.00 3.14 -8.04
CA ASP A 15 13.84 4.46 -8.64
C ASP A 15 13.97 5.55 -7.56
N ASP A 16 14.51 6.72 -7.92
CA ASP A 16 14.73 7.86 -7.02
C ASP A 16 13.44 8.39 -6.36
N THR A 17 12.27 8.00 -6.89
CA THR A 17 10.97 8.29 -6.29
C THR A 17 10.76 7.59 -4.93
N TRP A 18 11.52 6.52 -4.66
CA TRP A 18 11.46 5.72 -3.43
C TRP A 18 12.82 5.67 -2.74
N PRO A 19 12.86 5.60 -1.40
CA PRO A 19 14.13 5.48 -0.69
C PRO A 19 14.78 4.12 -0.98
N GLU A 20 16.11 4.09 -1.10
CA GLU A 20 16.87 2.90 -1.52
C GLU A 20 16.61 1.67 -0.64
N GLU A 21 16.40 1.89 0.66
CA GLU A 21 16.07 0.85 1.65
C GLU A 21 14.73 0.13 1.36
N SER A 22 13.84 0.77 0.60
CA SER A 22 12.53 0.24 0.25
C SER A 22 12.51 -0.51 -1.09
N TRP A 23 13.58 -0.42 -1.87
CA TRP A 23 13.66 -1.07 -3.17
C TRP A 23 13.58 -2.60 -3.03
N GLY A 24 12.79 -3.23 -3.89
CA GLY A 24 12.58 -4.68 -3.84
C GLY A 24 11.60 -5.16 -2.75
N VAL A 25 11.03 -4.25 -1.95
CA VAL A 25 10.00 -4.61 -0.97
C VAL A 25 8.69 -4.92 -1.70
N ARG A 26 8.06 -6.05 -1.35
CA ARG A 26 6.74 -6.48 -1.85
C ARG A 26 5.63 -5.73 -1.12
N LEU A 27 5.49 -4.44 -1.45
CA LEU A 27 4.53 -3.56 -0.81
C LEU A 27 3.08 -4.02 -1.03
N GLY A 28 2.76 -4.68 -2.15
CA GLY A 28 1.43 -5.26 -2.40
C GLY A 28 0.95 -6.18 -1.29
N GLN A 29 1.77 -7.15 -0.88
CA GLN A 29 1.46 -8.06 0.25
C GLN A 29 1.34 -7.34 1.59
N ILE A 30 2.18 -6.33 1.82
CA ILE A 30 2.13 -5.54 3.06
C ILE A 30 0.81 -4.78 3.10
N VAL A 31 0.42 -4.14 1.99
CA VAL A 31 -0.84 -3.41 1.87
C VAL A 31 -2.03 -4.35 1.97
N ALA A 32 -2.03 -5.53 1.34
CA ALA A 32 -3.13 -6.50 1.46
C ALA A 32 -3.35 -6.98 2.91
N ARG A 33 -2.25 -7.19 3.65
CA ARG A 33 -2.30 -7.55 5.08
C ARG A 33 -2.78 -6.39 5.95
N ASN A 34 -2.41 -5.15 5.60
CA ASN A 34 -2.81 -3.96 6.36
C ASN A 34 -4.19 -3.44 5.97
N SER A 35 -4.63 -3.54 4.72
CA SER A 35 -5.95 -3.08 4.24
C SER A 35 -7.09 -3.85 4.93
N SER A 36 -6.84 -5.12 5.26
CA SER A 36 -7.68 -5.93 6.15
C SER A 36 -7.89 -5.28 7.54
N GLN A 37 -6.99 -4.39 7.97
CA GLN A 37 -7.07 -3.62 9.24
C GLN A 37 -7.41 -2.13 9.03
N ILE A 38 -7.10 -1.55 7.86
CA ILE A 38 -7.28 -0.12 7.53
C ILE A 38 -8.64 0.15 6.84
N ALA A 39 -9.40 -0.87 6.41
CA ALA A 39 -10.81 -0.67 6.04
C ALA A 39 -11.68 -0.16 7.22
N ALA A 40 -11.15 -0.21 8.45
CA ALA A 40 -11.76 0.37 9.64
C ALA A 40 -11.32 1.83 9.93
N VAL A 41 -10.54 2.48 9.05
CA VAL A 41 -10.43 3.95 9.08
C VAL A 41 -11.56 4.54 8.24
N ASP A 42 -12.74 4.60 8.86
CA ASP A 42 -13.87 5.33 8.33
C ASP A 42 -13.45 6.75 7.90
N PRO A 43 -13.94 7.28 6.77
CA PRO A 43 -13.68 8.66 6.35
C PRO A 43 -14.32 9.73 7.27
N ALA A 44 -14.84 9.36 8.45
CA ALA A 44 -15.45 10.28 9.40
C ALA A 44 -14.43 11.02 10.30
N THR A 45 -13.16 10.61 10.36
CA THR A 45 -12.14 11.33 11.15
C THR A 45 -11.45 12.43 10.35
N ARG A 46 -12.28 13.37 9.86
CA ARG A 46 -11.86 14.75 9.66
C ARG A 46 -13.06 15.66 9.92
N SER A 47 -13.45 15.74 11.20
CA SER A 47 -14.20 16.86 11.77
C SER A 47 -13.26 17.65 12.67
#